data_AF-A0A2S6I5F3-F1
#
_entry.id   AF-A0A2S6I5F3-F1
#
_cell.length_a   1.000
_cell.length_b   1.000
_cell.length_c   1.000
_cell.angle_alpha   90.00
_cell.angle_beta   90.00
_cell.angle_gamma   90.00
#
_symmetry.space_group_name_H-M   'P 1'
#
loop_
_entity.id
_entity.type
_entity.pdbx_description
1 polymer ?
#
loop_
_entity_poly.entity_id
_entity_poly.type
_entity_poly.pdbx_seq_one_letter_code
_entity_poly.pdbx_strand_id
1 'polypeptide(L)'
;MSKRKKQNTRPSTPSAPEEEPVRVAAKPKVKARPSARTHPTETVAHPLIFGRDTYYWLGGGFLLIVIGFLLMTGGRGEDPTVFDEGVIYSWRKITLAPMIILAGLGVVTYAIFKK
;
A
#
# COMPACT_ATOMS: atom_id res chain seq x y z
N MET A 1 -12.38 -8.04 -54.41
CA MET A 1 -11.96 -6.79 -53.74
C MET A 1 -13.00 -5.70 -54.00
N SER A 2 -13.82 -5.35 -53.01
CA SER A 2 -14.35 -3.98 -52.82
C SER A 2 -15.17 -3.91 -51.53
N LYS A 3 -14.63 -3.19 -50.55
CA LYS A 3 -15.23 -2.84 -49.26
C LYS A 3 -16.01 -1.53 -49.40
N ARG A 4 -17.13 -1.38 -48.67
CA ARG A 4 -17.54 -0.13 -47.96
C ARG A 4 -18.95 -0.34 -47.38
N LYS A 5 -19.43 0.28 -46.29
CA LYS A 5 -18.92 0.89 -45.04
C LYS A 5 -20.16 1.64 -44.49
N LYS A 6 -20.49 1.47 -43.19
CA LYS A 6 -21.26 2.41 -42.33
C LYS A 6 -22.77 2.58 -42.67
N GLN A 7 -23.70 2.92 -41.78
CA GLN A 7 -23.73 3.22 -40.34
C GLN A 7 -25.18 3.63 -39.99
N ASN A 8 -25.72 3.08 -38.88
CA ASN A 8 -26.58 3.74 -37.87
C ASN A 8 -27.82 4.54 -38.30
N THR A 9 -29.00 4.14 -37.82
CA THR A 9 -29.88 4.99 -37.00
C THR A 9 -30.88 4.13 -36.20
N ARG A 10 -31.20 4.64 -35.01
CA ARG A 10 -31.85 4.00 -33.86
C ARG A 10 -33.39 4.14 -33.87
N PRO A 11 -34.09 3.45 -32.94
CA PRO A 11 -35.52 3.12 -33.01
C PRO A 11 -36.40 4.08 -32.18
N SER A 12 -37.73 3.96 -32.28
CA SER A 12 -38.66 3.91 -31.13
C SER A 12 -40.14 3.97 -31.60
N THR A 13 -40.82 2.84 -31.49
CA THR A 13 -42.29 2.76 -31.48
C THR A 13 -42.75 2.95 -30.03
N PRO A 14 -43.66 3.90 -29.72
CA PRO A 14 -44.25 4.02 -28.40
C PRO A 14 -45.60 3.31 -28.31
N SER A 15 -45.91 2.88 -27.09
CA SER A 15 -47.25 2.73 -26.51
C SER A 15 -47.99 1.41 -26.73
N ALA A 16 -47.97 0.57 -25.69
CA ALA A 16 -49.06 -0.35 -25.33
C ALA A 16 -50.11 0.41 -24.49
N PRO A 17 -51.38 -0.05 -24.44
CA PRO A 17 -51.88 -0.78 -23.25
C PRO A 17 -52.90 -1.90 -23.62
N GLU A 18 -52.75 -3.16 -23.19
CA GLU A 18 -53.14 -3.76 -21.89
C GLU A 18 -54.62 -4.22 -21.79
N GLU A 19 -54.87 -5.50 -22.11
CA GLU A 19 -55.94 -6.40 -21.61
C GLU A 19 -55.29 -7.82 -21.59
N GLU A 20 -55.31 -8.66 -20.56
CA GLU A 20 -56.46 -9.29 -19.89
C GLU A 20 -56.00 -9.99 -18.59
N PRO A 21 -56.80 -10.06 -17.51
CA PRO A 21 -56.44 -10.76 -16.27
C PRO A 21 -57.00 -12.19 -16.26
N VAL A 22 -56.15 -13.22 -16.39
CA VAL A 22 -56.54 -14.60 -16.08
C VAL A 22 -55.60 -15.19 -15.03
N ARG A 23 -56.17 -15.38 -13.84
CA ARG A 23 -55.56 -16.06 -12.70
C ARG A 23 -55.50 -17.58 -12.93
N VAL A 24 -54.61 -18.20 -12.16
CA VAL A 24 -54.60 -19.60 -11.69
C VAL A 24 -53.77 -20.61 -12.50
N ALA A 25 -52.54 -20.85 -12.06
CA ALA A 25 -51.96 -22.19 -11.95
C ALA A 25 -50.75 -22.17 -10.99
N ALA A 26 -50.74 -23.10 -10.04
CA ALA A 26 -49.91 -23.12 -8.86
C ALA A 26 -48.39 -23.27 -9.14
N LYS A 27 -47.57 -22.46 -8.47
CA LYS A 27 -46.10 -22.64 -8.41
C LYS A 27 -45.77 -23.65 -7.31
N PRO A 28 -44.87 -24.62 -7.56
CA PRO A 28 -44.57 -25.70 -6.62
C PRO A 28 -43.74 -25.19 -5.44
N LYS A 29 -44.01 -25.80 -4.28
CA LYS A 29 -43.31 -25.76 -2.98
C LYS A 29 -41.81 -25.47 -3.11
N VAL A 30 -41.38 -24.28 -2.67
CA VAL A 30 -39.96 -23.95 -2.44
C VAL A 30 -39.50 -24.74 -1.21
N LYS A 31 -38.81 -25.86 -1.42
CA LYS A 31 -38.05 -26.52 -0.35
C LYS A 31 -36.93 -25.57 0.07
N ALA A 32 -36.95 -25.13 1.32
CA ALA A 32 -35.88 -24.38 1.94
C ALA A 32 -34.57 -25.16 1.75
N ARG A 33 -33.67 -24.61 0.92
CA ARG A 33 -32.34 -25.14 0.68
C ARG A 33 -31.44 -24.56 1.79
N PRO A 34 -30.76 -25.37 2.62
CA PRO A 34 -29.82 -24.84 3.59
C PRO A 34 -28.60 -24.39 2.80
N SER A 35 -28.58 -23.12 2.40
CA SER A 35 -27.42 -22.49 1.79
C SER A 35 -26.48 -22.02 2.90
N ALA A 36 -25.92 -22.95 3.67
CA ALA A 36 -24.68 -22.70 4.38
C ALA A 36 -23.56 -22.67 3.33
N ARG A 37 -23.45 -21.55 2.61
CA ARG A 37 -22.26 -21.24 1.82
C ARG A 37 -21.18 -20.85 2.81
N THR A 38 -20.42 -21.84 3.25
CA THR A 38 -19.08 -21.58 3.76
C THR A 38 -18.31 -20.99 2.59
N HIS A 39 -18.15 -19.67 2.58
CA HIS A 39 -17.14 -19.06 1.73
C HIS A 39 -15.81 -19.64 2.23
N PRO A 40 -15.09 -20.45 1.43
CA PRO A 40 -13.71 -20.72 1.75
C PRO A 40 -13.06 -19.34 1.76
N THR A 41 -12.64 -18.87 2.93
CA THR A 41 -11.72 -17.75 2.98
C THR A 41 -10.45 -18.25 2.29
N GLU A 42 -10.36 -18.02 0.99
CA GLU A 42 -9.11 -18.18 0.27
C GLU A 42 -8.12 -17.27 0.98
N THR A 43 -7.26 -17.90 1.78
CA THR A 43 -6.13 -17.22 2.40
C THR A 43 -5.21 -16.94 1.23
N VAL A 44 -5.39 -15.78 0.61
CA VAL A 44 -4.48 -15.27 -0.41
C VAL A 44 -3.15 -15.08 0.32
N ALA A 45 -2.29 -16.09 0.24
CA ALA A 45 -0.96 -16.02 0.81
C ALA A 45 -0.24 -14.92 0.06
N HIS A 46 -0.05 -13.76 0.69
CA HIS A 46 0.75 -12.69 0.13
C HIS A 46 2.21 -13.14 0.23
N PRO A 47 2.87 -13.53 -0.89
CA PRO A 47 4.27 -13.87 -0.82
C PRO A 47 5.05 -12.61 -0.43
N LEU A 48 5.91 -12.74 0.58
CA LEU A 48 6.82 -11.66 0.92
C LEU A 48 7.69 -11.33 -0.30
N ILE A 49 7.74 -10.05 -0.68
CA ILE A 49 8.48 -9.58 -1.86
C ILE A 49 9.99 -9.81 -1.69
N PHE A 50 10.46 -9.89 -0.45
CA PHE A 50 11.85 -10.06 -0.07
C PHE A 50 12.01 -11.24 0.89
N GLY A 51 13.19 -11.87 0.88
CA GLY A 51 13.55 -12.94 1.80
C GLY A 51 13.66 -12.45 3.25
N ARG A 52 13.63 -13.40 4.19
CA ARG A 52 13.74 -13.15 5.64
C ARG A 52 15.04 -12.42 5.98
N ASP A 53 16.12 -12.79 5.30
CA ASP A 53 17.45 -12.21 5.50
C ASP A 53 17.51 -10.74 5.11
N THR A 54 16.90 -10.39 3.97
CA THR A 54 16.79 -8.98 3.52
C THR A 54 16.06 -8.13 4.55
N TYR A 55 15.03 -8.66 5.23
CA TYR A 55 14.34 -7.96 6.29
C TYR A 55 15.23 -7.66 7.50
N TYR A 56 16.14 -8.57 7.87
CA TYR A 56 17.11 -8.31 8.94
C TYR A 56 18.11 -7.20 8.54
N TRP A 57 18.61 -7.23 7.30
CA TRP A 57 19.49 -6.16 6.79
C TRP A 57 18.76 -4.80 6.72
N LEU A 58 17.50 -4.80 6.29
CA LEU A 58 16.66 -3.60 6.22
C LEU A 58 16.42 -3.01 7.62
N GLY A 59 16.10 -3.86 8.60
CA GLY A 59 15.94 -3.46 9.99
C GLY A 59 17.23 -2.90 10.60
N GLY A 60 18.37 -3.53 10.32
CA GLY A 60 19.68 -3.05 10.77
C GLY A 60 20.05 -1.69 10.16
N GLY A 61 19.86 -1.52 8.85
CA GLY A 61 20.11 -0.24 8.17
C GLY A 61 19.18 0.87 8.65
N PHE A 62 17.90 0.56 8.88
CA PHE A 62 16.94 1.49 9.46
C PHE A 62 17.35 1.93 10.87
N LEU A 63 17.79 1.00 11.72
CA LEU A 63 18.25 1.30 13.08
C LEU A 63 19.47 2.25 13.06
N LEU A 64 20.43 2.02 12.15
CA LEU A 64 21.57 2.93 11.93
C LEU A 64 21.13 4.35 11.59
N ILE A 65 20.16 4.49 10.69
CA ILE A 65 19.63 5.81 10.29
C ILE A 65 18.97 6.51 11.49
N VAL A 66 18.15 5.78 12.26
CA VAL A 66 17.50 6.31 13.47
C VAL A 66 18.53 6.76 14.50
N ILE A 67 19.58 5.97 14.73
CA ILE A 67 20.68 6.34 15.63
C ILE A 67 21.40 7.59 15.12
N GLY A 68 21.69 7.69 13.83
CA GLY A 68 22.32 8.87 13.25
C GLY A 68 21.50 10.14 13.44
N PHE A 69 20.18 10.07 13.22
CA PHE A 69 19.29 11.19 13.51
C PHE A 69 19.22 11.51 15.00
N LEU A 70 19.18 10.49 15.86
CA LEU A 70 19.16 10.68 17.30
C LEU A 70 20.44 11.37 17.80
N LEU A 71 21.61 11.05 17.21
CA LEU A 71 22.86 11.74 17.51
C LEU A 71 22.86 13.22 17.12
N MET A 72 22.10 13.61 16.08
CA MET A 72 21.89 15.02 15.72
C MET A 72 21.00 15.76 16.72
N THR A 73 20.12 15.04 17.43
CA THR A 73 19.29 15.65 18.48
C THR A 73 20.15 16.04 19.69
N GLY A 74 19.79 17.10 20.41
CA GLY A 74 20.50 17.54 21.62
C GLY A 74 21.48 18.70 21.42
N GLY A 75 21.21 19.61 20.49
CA GLY A 75 21.95 20.88 20.30
C GLY A 75 21.39 22.08 21.05
N ARG A 76 20.49 21.87 22.02
CA ARG A 76 19.88 22.99 22.76
C ARG A 76 20.82 23.37 23.90
N GLY A 77 21.35 24.59 23.85
CA GLY A 77 22.00 25.20 25.01
C GLY A 77 21.00 25.39 26.14
N GLU A 78 21.46 25.41 27.39
CA GLU A 78 20.59 25.60 28.57
C GLU A 78 19.88 26.96 28.55
N ASP A 79 20.52 27.98 27.97
CA ASP A 79 19.97 29.32 27.86
C ASP A 79 19.72 29.68 26.37
N PRO A 80 18.46 29.93 25.95
CA PRO A 80 18.12 30.26 24.56
C PRO A 80 18.64 31.63 24.11
N THR A 81 19.14 32.45 25.03
CA THR A 81 19.69 33.78 24.74
C THR A 81 21.20 33.77 24.47
N VAL A 82 21.88 32.67 24.81
CA VAL A 82 23.33 32.50 24.63
C VAL A 82 23.59 31.40 23.60
N PHE A 83 24.35 31.75 22.56
CA PHE A 83 24.70 30.80 21.51
C PHE A 83 25.91 29.96 21.94
N ASP A 84 25.67 28.70 22.30
CA ASP A 84 26.72 27.76 22.71
C ASP A 84 27.27 26.99 21.49
N GLU A 85 28.33 27.55 20.90
CA GLU A 85 29.00 27.00 19.71
C GLU A 85 29.45 25.55 19.91
N GLY A 86 29.89 25.15 21.11
CA GLY A 86 30.39 23.80 21.37
C GLY A 86 29.30 22.73 21.33
N VAL A 87 28.07 23.10 21.70
CA VAL A 87 26.90 22.21 21.74
C VAL A 87 26.29 22.05 20.34
N ILE A 88 26.30 23.12 19.54
CA ILE A 88 25.75 23.14 18.19
C ILE A 88 26.76 22.59 17.18
N TYR A 89 27.99 23.07 17.19
CA TYR A 89 29.06 22.66 16.27
C TYR A 89 29.92 21.52 16.79
N SER A 90 29.28 20.56 17.46
CA SER A 90 29.99 19.36 17.91
C SER A 90 30.42 18.51 16.72
N TRP A 91 31.69 18.09 16.68
CA TRP A 91 32.23 17.17 15.66
C TRP A 91 31.39 15.89 15.52
N ARG A 92 30.75 15.44 16.61
CA ARG A 92 29.84 14.29 16.60
C ARG A 92 28.59 14.53 15.73
N LYS A 93 28.08 15.75 15.66
CA LYS A 93 26.86 16.09 14.90
C LYS A 93 27.15 16.49 13.47
N ILE A 94 28.25 17.21 13.23
CA ILE A 94 28.62 17.68 11.89
C ILE A 94 29.15 16.53 11.03
N THR A 95 29.97 15.66 11.61
CA THR A 95 30.71 14.64 10.83
C THR A 95 30.24 13.24 11.14
N LEU A 96 30.19 12.86 12.41
CA LEU A 96 29.93 11.47 12.80
C LEU A 96 28.48 11.07 12.51
N ALA A 97 27.50 11.92 12.87
CA ALA A 97 26.09 11.62 12.66
C ALA A 97 25.72 11.47 11.17
N PRO A 98 26.10 12.36 10.24
CA PRO A 98 25.83 12.18 8.82
C PRO A 98 26.51 10.94 8.24
N MET A 99 27.73 10.62 8.67
CA MET A 99 28.43 9.40 8.24
C MET A 99 27.68 8.14 8.66
N ILE A 100 27.08 8.11 9.86
CA ILE A 100 26.25 6.99 10.33
C ILE A 100 24.98 6.86 9.48
N ILE A 101 24.32 7.97 9.15
CA ILE A 101 23.13 7.97 8.28
C ILE A 101 23.48 7.44 6.89
N LEU A 102 24.59 7.91 6.30
CA LEU A 102 25.07 7.44 5.00
C LEU A 102 25.44 5.95 5.03
N ALA A 103 26.07 5.47 6.10
CA ALA A 103 26.34 4.06 6.28
C ALA A 103 25.03 3.25 6.36
N GLY A 104 24.04 3.71 7.12
CA GLY A 104 22.72 3.08 7.20
C GLY A 104 21.99 3.03 5.85
N LEU A 105 22.01 4.13 5.09
CA LEU A 105 21.48 4.15 3.72
C LEU A 105 22.23 3.19 2.79
N GLY A 106 23.56 3.10 2.92
CA GLY A 106 24.37 2.12 2.20
C GLY A 106 23.99 0.68 2.53
N VAL A 107 23.75 0.37 3.80
CA VAL A 107 23.28 -0.94 4.26
C VAL A 107 21.91 -1.28 3.69
N VAL A 108 20.96 -0.34 3.71
CA VAL A 108 19.62 -0.52 3.10
C VAL A 108 19.73 -0.75 1.59
N THR A 109 20.57 0.04 0.93
CA THR A 109 20.83 -0.08 -0.52
C THR A 109 21.39 -1.47 -0.84
N TYR A 110 22.40 -1.90 -0.08
CA TYR A 110 22.98 -3.25 -0.20
C TYR A 110 21.94 -4.34 0.09
N ALA A 111 21.07 -4.17 1.09
CA ALA A 111 20.02 -5.12 1.42
C ALA A 111 19.07 -5.37 0.25
N ILE A 112 18.68 -4.31 -0.47
CA ILE A 112 17.80 -4.38 -1.64
C ILE A 112 18.50 -5.10 -2.79
N PHE A 113 19.77 -4.81 -3.04
CA PHE A 113 20.55 -5.46 -4.10
C PHE A 113 20.99 -6.89 -3.78
N LYS A 114 21.07 -7.27 -2.49
CA LYS A 114 21.41 -8.61 -2.02
C LYS A 114 20.30 -9.65 -2.25
N LYS A 115 19.17 -9.23 -2.83
CA LYS A 115 18.06 -10.11 -3.21
C LYS A 115 18.49 -11.27 -4.08
#